data_AF-A0A379U6A6-F1
#
_entry.id   AF-A0A379U6A6-F1
#
_cell.length_a   1.000
_cell.length_b   1.000
_cell.length_c   1.000
_cell.angle_alpha   90.00
_cell.angle_beta   90.00
_cell.angle_gamma   90.00
#
_symmetry.space_group_name_H-M   'P 1'
#
loop_
_entity.id
_entity.type
_entity.pdbx_description
1 polymer ?
#
loop_
_entity_poly.entity_id
_entity_poly.type
_entity_poly.pdbx_seq_one_letter_code
_entity_poly.pdbx_strand_id
1 'polypeptide(L)'
;MTGKSQPNACDKLFSVWRASGKQDPLAYLERIRLAMKAGNTGLVTVLAGQMPAEYQTIASAIITLANDPNNVLSFAWATGATDFTRQMAAVAFASVARQDAENARLMIPSLVQAQKLNEEQTQALRDIVAWRLMGNDVTRCAGEMAR
;
A
#
# COMPACT_ATOMS: atom_id res chain seq x y z
N MET A 1 -0.82 -7.47 15.39
CA MET A 1 -1.36 -6.10 15.25
C MET A 1 -2.43 -6.11 14.17
N THR A 2 -3.61 -5.54 14.44
CA THR A 2 -4.76 -5.58 13.52
C THR A 2 -4.94 -4.25 12.79
N GLY A 3 -5.17 -4.26 11.48
CA GLY A 3 -5.45 -3.07 10.65
C GLY A 3 -6.87 -2.48 10.78
N LYS A 4 -7.54 -2.69 11.92
CA LYS A 4 -8.85 -2.09 12.21
C LYS A 4 -8.67 -0.73 12.87
N SER A 5 -9.56 0.22 12.57
CA SER A 5 -9.68 1.48 13.31
C SER A 5 -9.77 1.18 14.81
N GLN A 6 -8.75 1.56 15.57
CA GLN A 6 -8.82 1.53 17.03
C GLN A 6 -9.56 2.78 17.52
N PRO A 7 -10.22 2.72 18.69
CA PRO A 7 -10.94 3.87 19.25
C PRO A 7 -10.04 5.11 19.34
N ASN A 8 -10.61 6.29 19.10
CA ASN A 8 -9.95 7.61 19.12
C ASN A 8 -9.16 7.89 20.42
N ALA A 9 -9.45 7.16 21.50
CA ALA A 9 -8.70 7.19 22.76
C ALA A 9 -7.26 6.65 22.63
N CYS A 10 -7.02 5.71 21.70
CA CYS A 10 -5.69 5.18 21.43
C CYS A 10 -4.80 6.20 20.71
N ASP A 11 -5.34 7.13 19.92
CA ASP A 11 -4.52 8.13 19.21
C ASP A 11 -3.88 9.15 20.15
N LYS A 12 -4.55 9.52 21.25
CA LYS A 12 -3.91 10.26 22.35
C LYS A 12 -2.83 9.44 23.03
N LEU A 13 -3.08 8.16 23.31
CA LEU A 13 -2.07 7.28 23.90
C LEU A 13 -0.84 7.18 22.99
N PHE A 14 -1.02 7.05 21.67
CA PHE A 14 0.06 7.02 20.70
C PHE A 14 0.79 8.36 20.54
N SER A 15 0.13 9.51 20.73
CA SER A 15 0.81 10.81 20.73
C SER A 15 1.66 11.02 21.99
N VAL A 16 1.16 10.63 23.17
CA VAL A 16 1.91 10.70 24.44
C VAL A 16 3.09 9.71 24.42
N TRP A 17 2.91 8.56 23.78
CA TRP A 17 3.93 7.53 23.68
C TRP A 17 5.00 7.84 22.62
N ARG A 18 4.66 8.61 21.58
CA ARG A 18 5.65 9.21 20.66
C ARG A 18 6.51 10.25 21.37
N ALA A 19 5.88 11.08 22.20
CA ALA A 19 6.58 12.08 23.00
C ALA A 19 7.52 11.48 24.07
N SER A 20 7.35 10.19 24.41
CA SER A 20 8.23 9.50 25.37
C SER A 20 9.49 8.88 24.76
N GLY A 21 9.65 8.92 23.43
CA GLY A 21 10.84 8.41 22.72
C GLY A 21 11.04 6.89 22.75
N LYS A 22 10.09 6.13 23.31
CA LYS A 22 10.16 4.66 23.43
C LYS A 22 9.42 3.90 22.33
N GLN A 23 8.82 4.60 21.37
CA GLN A 23 8.10 3.97 20.29
C GLN A 23 9.08 3.58 19.17
N ASP A 24 9.13 2.29 18.86
CA ASP A 24 9.84 1.79 17.68
C ASP A 24 9.24 2.42 16.42
N PRO A 25 10.01 3.22 15.65
CA PRO A 25 9.54 3.85 14.41
C PRO A 25 8.94 2.83 13.43
N LEU A 26 9.43 1.59 13.44
CA LEU A 26 8.92 0.50 12.61
C LEU A 26 7.47 0.13 12.94
N ALA A 27 7.08 0.16 14.22
CA ALA A 27 5.72 -0.17 14.62
C ALA A 27 4.69 0.86 14.13
N TYR A 28 5.09 2.13 14.01
CA TYR A 28 4.25 3.19 13.47
C TYR A 28 4.05 3.02 11.96
N LEU A 29 5.13 2.75 11.24
CA LEU A 29 5.10 2.45 9.80
C LEU A 29 4.24 1.22 9.50
N GLU A 30 4.35 0.17 10.32
CA GLU A 30 3.53 -1.03 10.18
C GLU A 30 2.03 -0.74 10.38
N ARG A 31 1.66 0.19 11.27
CA ARG A 31 0.25 0.61 11.44
C ARG A 31 -0.28 1.30 10.18
N ILE A 32 0.52 2.18 9.55
CA ILE A 32 0.16 2.83 8.28
C ILE A 32 -0.04 1.76 7.19
N ARG A 33 0.89 0.81 7.09
CA ARG A 33 0.82 -0.29 6.11
C ARG A 33 -0.43 -1.14 6.30
N LEU A 34 -0.75 -1.50 7.55
CA LEU A 34 -1.97 -2.25 7.87
C LEU A 34 -3.24 -1.46 7.56
N ALA A 35 -3.26 -0.15 7.82
CA ALA A 35 -4.39 0.72 7.48
C ALA A 35 -4.61 0.78 5.96
N MET A 36 -3.53 0.92 5.18
CA MET A 36 -3.59 0.89 3.71
C MET A 36 -4.06 -0.49 3.20
N LYS A 37 -3.55 -1.58 3.76
CA LYS A 37 -3.99 -2.95 3.41
C LYS A 37 -5.46 -3.19 3.72
N ALA A 38 -5.99 -2.55 4.77
CA ALA A 38 -7.41 -2.58 5.11
C ALA A 38 -8.28 -1.64 4.26
N GLY A 39 -7.68 -0.84 3.36
CA GLY A 39 -8.40 0.17 2.57
C GLY A 39 -8.88 1.37 3.40
N ASN A 40 -8.35 1.56 4.60
CA ASN A 40 -8.75 2.62 5.50
C ASN A 40 -7.95 3.91 5.23
N THR A 41 -8.28 4.57 4.14
CA THR A 41 -7.60 5.78 3.65
C THR A 41 -7.63 6.91 4.68
N GLY A 42 -8.76 7.10 5.38
CA GLY A 42 -8.88 8.11 6.44
C GLY A 42 -7.87 7.92 7.57
N LEU A 43 -7.66 6.67 8.03
CA LEU A 43 -6.64 6.39 9.04
C LEU A 43 -5.22 6.60 8.49
N VAL A 44 -4.97 6.23 7.23
CA VAL A 44 -3.67 6.49 6.58
C VAL A 44 -3.38 8.00 6.53
N THR A 45 -4.36 8.83 6.17
CA THR A 45 -4.21 10.28 6.12
C THR A 45 -3.92 10.89 7.49
N VAL A 46 -4.64 10.46 8.52
CA VAL A 46 -4.40 10.90 9.90
C VAL A 46 -3.00 10.52 10.36
N LEU A 47 -2.57 9.28 10.12
CA LEU A 47 -1.25 8.80 10.55
C LEU A 47 -0.11 9.47 9.78
N ALA A 48 -0.27 9.65 8.47
CA ALA A 48 0.70 10.34 7.63
C ALA A 48 0.82 11.83 8.01
N GLY A 49 -0.29 12.52 8.25
CA GLY A 49 -0.30 13.92 8.66
C GLY A 49 0.32 14.19 10.04
N GLN A 50 0.44 13.15 10.87
CA GLN A 50 1.09 13.21 12.17
C GLN A 50 2.59 12.86 12.13
N MET A 51 3.16 12.56 10.97
CA MET A 51 4.58 12.26 10.86
C MET A 51 5.45 13.50 11.14
N PRO A 52 6.66 13.32 11.70
CA PRO A 52 7.63 14.41 11.84
C PRO A 52 7.93 15.09 10.50
N ALA A 53 8.31 16.37 10.55
CA ALA A 53 8.55 17.19 9.35
C ALA A 53 9.61 16.59 8.39
N GLU A 54 10.58 15.85 8.92
CA GLU A 54 11.58 15.10 8.16
C GLU A 54 10.99 14.02 7.23
N TYR A 55 9.80 13.49 7.52
CA TYR A 55 9.12 12.49 6.68
C TYR A 55 7.92 13.06 5.91
N GLN A 56 7.71 14.38 5.93
CA GLN A 56 6.51 15.00 5.35
C GLN A 56 6.35 14.74 3.85
N THR A 57 7.46 14.62 3.11
CA THR A 57 7.47 14.28 1.68
C THR A 57 6.88 12.89 1.44
N ILE A 58 7.29 11.90 2.24
CA ILE A 58 6.81 10.52 2.16
C ILE A 58 5.37 10.45 2.66
N ALA A 59 5.02 11.17 3.73
CA ALA A 59 3.66 11.27 4.23
C ALA A 59 2.68 11.75 3.16
N SER A 60 3.05 12.80 2.43
CA SER A 60 2.24 13.35 1.32
C SER A 60 2.08 12.31 0.20
N ALA A 61 3.16 11.62 -0.16
CA ALA A 61 3.12 10.56 -1.16
C ALA A 61 2.24 9.37 -0.74
N ILE A 62 2.27 8.99 0.55
CA ILE A 62 1.40 7.95 1.12
C ILE A 62 -0.08 8.36 1.05
N ILE A 63 -0.40 9.63 1.36
CA ILE A 63 -1.77 10.14 1.29
C ILE A 63 -2.28 10.07 -0.15
N THR A 64 -1.49 10.53 -1.12
CA THR A 64 -1.83 10.43 -2.54
C THR A 64 -2.04 8.98 -2.97
N LEU A 65 -1.16 8.07 -2.54
CA LEU A 65 -1.26 6.64 -2.85
C LEU A 65 -2.50 5.99 -2.24
N ALA A 66 -2.89 6.39 -1.03
CA ALA A 66 -4.09 5.88 -0.37
C ALA A 66 -5.37 6.34 -1.08
N ASN A 67 -5.40 7.61 -1.53
CA ASN A 67 -6.55 8.17 -2.23
C ASN A 67 -6.69 7.64 -3.66
N ASP A 68 -5.57 7.45 -4.35
CA ASP A 68 -5.55 6.92 -5.71
C ASP A 68 -4.38 5.92 -5.89
N PRO A 69 -4.68 4.60 -5.90
CA PRO A 69 -3.67 3.57 -6.02
C PRO A 69 -2.98 3.57 -7.38
N ASN A 70 -3.55 4.21 -8.42
CA ASN A 70 -2.92 4.30 -9.75
C ASN A 70 -1.63 5.14 -9.73
N ASN A 71 -1.45 5.99 -8.71
CA ASN A 71 -0.22 6.75 -8.50
C ASN A 71 0.93 5.93 -7.89
N VAL A 72 0.82 4.60 -7.81
CA VAL A 72 1.87 3.73 -7.25
C VAL A 72 3.22 3.89 -7.94
N LEU A 73 3.25 4.16 -9.25
CA LEU A 73 4.50 4.40 -9.95
C LEU A 73 5.14 5.73 -9.52
N SER A 74 4.35 6.82 -9.47
CA SER A 74 4.80 8.12 -8.98
C SER A 74 5.33 8.03 -7.55
N PHE A 75 4.63 7.29 -6.68
CA PHE A 75 5.08 7.00 -5.32
C PHE A 75 6.41 6.25 -5.29
N ALA A 76 6.55 5.22 -6.13
CA ALA A 76 7.76 4.41 -6.22
C ALA A 76 8.99 5.20 -6.70
N TRP A 77 8.80 6.24 -7.51
CA TRP A 77 9.89 7.14 -7.93
C TRP A 77 10.17 8.24 -6.92
N ALA A 78 9.13 8.80 -6.31
CA ALA A 78 9.25 9.90 -5.35
C ALA A 78 9.81 9.43 -3.99
N THR A 79 9.61 8.16 -3.63
CA THR A 79 10.07 7.58 -2.37
C THR A 79 11.26 6.66 -2.62
N GLY A 80 12.34 6.86 -1.86
CA GLY A 80 13.52 6.02 -1.98
C GLY A 80 13.21 4.54 -1.73
N ALA A 81 13.92 3.64 -2.41
CA ALA A 81 13.73 2.20 -2.31
C ALA A 81 14.11 1.68 -0.92
N THR A 82 13.11 1.47 -0.07
CA THR A 82 13.23 0.88 1.28
C THR A 82 12.24 -0.27 1.44
N ASP A 83 12.43 -1.14 2.42
CA ASP A 83 11.49 -2.26 2.63
C ASP A 83 10.07 -1.77 2.96
N PHE A 84 9.94 -0.63 3.63
CA PHE A 84 8.64 -0.02 3.89
C PHE A 84 7.96 0.46 2.60
N THR A 85 8.66 1.22 1.75
CA THR A 85 8.08 1.74 0.50
C THR A 85 7.75 0.62 -0.47
N ARG A 86 8.57 -0.45 -0.52
CA ARG A 86 8.28 -1.65 -1.32
C ARG A 86 7.00 -2.33 -0.87
N GLN A 87 6.80 -2.50 0.44
CA GLN A 87 5.58 -3.10 0.97
C GLN A 87 4.34 -2.22 0.72
N MET A 88 4.47 -0.90 0.86
CA MET A 88 3.41 0.04 0.56
C MET A 88 3.03 0.03 -0.93
N ALA A 89 4.04 0.03 -1.81
CA ALA A 89 3.85 -0.10 -3.24
C ALA A 89 3.17 -1.41 -3.61
N ALA A 90 3.53 -2.54 -2.97
CA ALA A 90 2.89 -3.83 -3.20
C ALA A 90 1.39 -3.83 -2.79
N VAL A 91 1.04 -3.17 -1.68
CA VAL A 91 -0.37 -3.03 -1.24
C VAL A 91 -1.18 -2.17 -2.21
N ALA A 92 -0.63 -1.04 -2.63
CA ALA A 92 -1.28 -0.18 -3.63
C ALA A 92 -1.39 -0.87 -4.99
N PHE A 93 -0.33 -1.56 -5.43
CA PHE A 93 -0.33 -2.37 -6.64
C PHE A 93 -1.39 -3.47 -6.61
N ALA A 94 -1.57 -4.15 -5.48
CA ALA A 94 -2.65 -5.12 -5.32
C ALA A 94 -4.05 -4.48 -5.44
N SER A 95 -4.18 -3.19 -5.11
CA SER A 95 -5.40 -2.43 -5.31
C SER A 95 -5.59 -2.02 -6.78
N VAL A 96 -4.51 -1.65 -7.50
CA VAL A 96 -4.54 -1.43 -8.96
C VAL A 96 -4.91 -2.71 -9.70
N ALA A 97 -4.26 -3.82 -9.39
CA ALA A 97 -4.53 -5.13 -10.01
C ALA A 97 -5.97 -5.63 -9.78
N ARG A 98 -6.64 -5.16 -8.71
CA ARG A 98 -8.08 -5.41 -8.50
C ARG A 98 -8.96 -4.64 -9.46
N GLN A 99 -8.56 -3.43 -9.85
CA GLN A 99 -9.31 -2.56 -10.74
C GLN A 99 -9.03 -2.93 -12.20
N ASP A 100 -7.76 -3.08 -12.55
CA ASP A 100 -7.30 -3.43 -13.90
C ASP A 100 -6.03 -4.30 -13.80
N ALA A 101 -6.21 -5.59 -14.08
CA ALA A 101 -5.14 -6.57 -14.02
C ALA A 101 -4.15 -6.43 -15.20
N GLU A 102 -4.61 -6.01 -16.37
CA GLU A 102 -3.73 -5.83 -17.54
C GLU A 102 -2.85 -4.59 -17.38
N ASN A 103 -3.43 -3.48 -16.91
CA ASN A 103 -2.64 -2.29 -16.58
C ASN A 103 -1.60 -2.61 -15.50
N ALA A 104 -2.00 -3.32 -14.43
CA ALA A 104 -1.06 -3.75 -13.39
C ALA A 104 0.07 -4.62 -13.95
N ARG A 105 -0.21 -5.54 -14.89
CA ARG A 105 0.82 -6.36 -15.55
C ARG A 105 1.87 -5.50 -16.26
N LEU A 106 1.44 -4.46 -16.96
CA LEU A 106 2.32 -3.55 -17.70
C LEU A 106 3.18 -2.66 -16.77
N MET A 107 2.72 -2.40 -15.54
CA MET A 107 3.45 -1.58 -14.57
C MET A 107 4.59 -2.31 -13.85
N ILE A 108 4.62 -3.65 -13.86
CA ILE A 108 5.61 -4.45 -13.12
C ILE A 108 7.07 -4.04 -13.45
N PRO A 109 7.50 -3.96 -14.73
CA PRO A 109 8.89 -3.63 -15.04
C PRO A 109 9.30 -2.24 -14.52
N SER A 110 8.42 -1.26 -14.61
CA SER A 110 8.67 0.10 -14.13
C SER A 110 8.77 0.16 -12.60
N LEU A 111 7.95 -0.62 -11.88
CA LEU A 111 8.04 -0.73 -10.42
C LEU A 111 9.31 -1.44 -9.96
N VAL A 112 9.72 -2.50 -10.66
CA VAL A 112 10.98 -3.21 -10.40
C VAL A 112 12.16 -2.26 -10.54
N GLN A 113 12.17 -1.42 -11.58
CA GLN A 113 13.21 -0.43 -11.81
C GLN A 113 13.22 0.66 -10.73
N ALA A 114 12.05 1.23 -10.40
CA ALA A 114 11.92 2.32 -9.44
C ALA A 114 12.34 1.92 -8.02
N GLN A 115 11.90 0.73 -7.56
CA GLN A 115 12.12 0.27 -6.18
C GLN A 115 13.25 -0.75 -6.04
N LYS A 116 14.00 -1.01 -7.12
CA LYS A 116 15.08 -2.01 -7.19
C LYS A 116 14.64 -3.33 -6.56
N LEU A 117 13.50 -3.86 -7.02
CA LEU A 117 12.92 -5.07 -6.47
C LEU A 117 13.79 -6.27 -6.82
N ASN A 118 13.92 -7.21 -5.88
CA ASN A 118 14.57 -8.48 -6.15
C ASN A 118 13.62 -9.44 -6.90
N GLU A 119 14.13 -10.60 -7.29
CA GLU A 119 13.37 -11.58 -8.05
C GLU A 119 12.14 -12.10 -7.28
N GLU A 120 12.28 -12.35 -5.97
CA GLU A 120 11.19 -12.80 -5.10
C GLU A 120 10.06 -11.76 -5.00
N GLN A 121 10.41 -10.48 -4.79
CA GLN A 121 9.45 -9.37 -4.76
C GLN A 121 8.77 -9.19 -6.11
N THR A 122 9.52 -9.34 -7.20
CA THR A 122 8.97 -9.29 -8.56
C THR A 122 7.98 -10.41 -8.80
N GLN A 123 8.29 -11.63 -8.36
CA GLN A 123 7.40 -12.77 -8.46
C GLN A 123 6.12 -12.56 -7.65
N ALA A 124 6.21 -12.01 -6.44
CA ALA A 124 5.03 -11.67 -5.65
C ALA A 124 4.09 -10.69 -6.37
N LEU A 125 4.62 -9.71 -7.11
CA LEU A 125 3.79 -8.82 -7.95
C LEU A 125 3.14 -9.57 -9.12
N ARG A 126 3.87 -10.48 -9.76
CA ARG A 126 3.33 -11.32 -10.84
C ARG A 126 2.19 -12.22 -10.34
N ASP A 127 2.35 -12.82 -9.16
CA ASP A 127 1.34 -13.68 -8.56
C ASP A 127 0.06 -12.89 -8.26
N ILE A 128 0.17 -11.65 -7.75
CA ILE A 128 -0.96 -10.76 -7.52
C ILE A 128 -1.78 -10.53 -8.80
N VAL A 129 -1.11 -10.31 -9.93
CA VAL A 129 -1.77 -10.14 -11.24
C VAL A 129 -2.35 -11.47 -11.73
N ALA A 130 -1.60 -12.57 -11.62
CA ALA A 130 -2.04 -13.89 -12.07
C ALA A 130 -3.34 -14.32 -11.37
N TRP A 131 -3.44 -14.13 -10.05
CA TRP A 131 -4.68 -14.39 -9.30
C TRP A 131 -5.88 -13.59 -9.80
N ARG A 132 -5.67 -12.39 -10.34
CA ARG A 132 -6.74 -11.52 -10.86
C ARG A 132 -7.20 -11.94 -12.24
N LEU A 133 -6.26 -12.30 -13.11
CA LEU A 133 -6.56 -12.81 -14.45
C LEU A 133 -7.31 -14.14 -14.36
N MET A 134 -6.84 -15.07 -13.51
CA MET A 134 -7.52 -16.34 -13.28
C MET A 134 -8.92 -16.17 -12.68
N GLY A 135 -9.12 -15.21 -11.76
CA GLY A 135 -10.43 -14.95 -11.16
C GLY A 135 -11.46 -14.31 -12.11
N ASN A 136 -10.99 -13.47 -13.04
CA ASN A 136 -11.86 -12.86 -14.05
C ASN A 136 -12.34 -13.88 -15.09
N ASP A 137 -11.51 -14.85 -15.46
CA ASP A 137 -11.89 -15.91 -16.41
C ASP A 137 -13.00 -16.83 -15.87
N VAL A 138 -12.99 -17.16 -14.56
CA VAL A 138 -14.07 -17.94 -13.92
C VAL A 138 -15.41 -17.18 -13.93
N THR A 139 -15.37 -15.86 -13.71
CA THR A 139 -16.57 -15.03 -13.70
C THR A 139 -17.16 -14.87 -15.11
N ARG A 140 -16.30 -14.87 -16.13
CA ARG A 140 -16.70 -14.77 -17.54
C ARG A 140 -17.37 -16.05 -18.04
N CYS A 141 -16.88 -17.22 -17.65
CA CYS A 141 -17.54 -18.51 -17.93
C CYS A 141 -18.92 -18.66 -17.26
N ALA A 142 -19.13 -18.06 -16.08
CA ALA A 142 -20.44 -18.09 -15.42
C ALA A 142 -21.50 -17.23 -16.14
N GLY A 143 -21.10 -16.18 -16.85
CA GLY A 143 -22.01 -15.32 -17.62
C GLY A 143 -22.45 -15.92 -18.97
N GLU A 144 -21.66 -16.82 -19.56
CA GLU A 144 -21.98 -17.47 -20.84
C GLU A 144 -22.94 -18.66 -20.72
N MET A 145 -23.14 -19.21 -19.51
CA MET A 145 -24.11 -20.29 -19.26
C MET A 145 -25.54 -19.78 -18.93
N ALA A 146 -25.76 -18.46 -18.94
CA ALA A 146 -27.05 -17.83 -18.62
C ALA A 146 -27.72 -17.15 -19.83
N ARG A 147 -27.31 -17.50 -21.05
CA ARG A 147 -27.98 -17.10 -22.30
C ARG A 147 -28.48 -18.30 -23.08
#